data_AF-A0A660Y7G6-F1
#
_entry.id   AF-A0A660Y7G6-F1
#
_cell.length_a   1.000
_cell.length_b   1.000
_cell.length_c   1.000
_cell.angle_alpha   90.00
_cell.angle_beta   90.00
_cell.angle_gamma   90.00
#
_symmetry.space_group_name_H-M   'P 1'
#
loop_
_entity.id
_entity.type
_entity.pdbx_description
1 polymer ?
#
loop_
_entity_poly.entity_id
_entity_poly.type
_entity_poly.pdbx_seq_one_letter_code
_entity_poly.pdbx_strand_id
1 'polypeptide(L)'
;MGRSKERVLEERAAVSKVMEERAFTLKAFSVGIFLSFFLSIGAPYANMVLRGSYMALDFSTPGALFLFFVLVAIVNTALRFTERNKIRAWALVGVVGVVYLMTVVLPYLKGMTEFKTDRSLFLLCSMSVLLGVALLNLGARLTGRRLSLNSRELVVVYIMLIVASAIPTMGLSEYLLPILGSAYYYATPENDWANLIQPYIKDWMVPQDMEAIKFFYEGAPKGYGIPWGVWLKPLMYWGILLAAVYLTMVSIMVILRKQWIERERLVYPLVQLPQEMVRQEGGRALNSFFRNPTTWVGFALPMIIGSMNALHHYYYFLPSINLVGSTPLFRRTVNLIFRWSFPMIGFSYLINLDVAFSLWFFNLLALSQRGIMNMLGVASTEKIGIYGAANNPIQAHMGKGAMAVLVLFGLWVARGHLKDVFRKAFRGDPDVDDSGEMMSYRMAVFGLILGFTVMVWWLDAFQDRLLLLGWMGTGWAGETVETILIRKVLGDELTGWNTGNVKVVALQYAPHFRGYGGDPS
;
A
#
# COMPACT_ATOMS: atom_id res chain seq x y z
N MET A 1 35.09 -10.78 39.58
CA MET A 1 34.24 -11.91 39.13
C MET A 1 32.74 -11.72 39.41
N GLY A 2 32.33 -11.09 40.53
CA GLY A 2 30.89 -10.89 40.88
C GLY A 2 30.05 -10.05 39.91
N ARG A 3 30.55 -8.89 39.46
CA ARG A 3 29.85 -7.99 38.49
C ARG A 3 29.55 -8.62 37.13
N SER A 4 30.31 -9.65 36.72
CA SER A 4 30.07 -10.36 35.46
C SER A 4 28.93 -11.36 35.60
N LYS A 5 28.82 -12.04 36.75
CA LYS A 5 27.71 -12.97 37.03
C LYS A 5 26.37 -12.24 37.20
N GLU A 6 26.36 -11.07 37.85
CA GLU A 6 25.15 -10.23 37.96
C GLU A 6 24.65 -9.76 36.60
N ARG A 7 25.54 -9.25 35.73
CA ARG A 7 25.13 -8.87 34.35
C ARG A 7 24.57 -10.04 33.56
N VAL A 8 25.17 -11.22 33.67
CA VAL A 8 24.69 -12.42 32.99
C VAL A 8 23.33 -12.88 33.55
N LEU A 9 23.10 -12.72 34.85
CA LEU A 9 21.80 -13.01 35.48
C LEU A 9 20.74 -11.99 35.08
N GLU A 10 21.08 -10.69 35.00
CA GLU A 10 20.19 -9.63 34.51
C GLU A 10 19.85 -9.81 33.03
N GLU A 11 20.83 -10.15 32.19
CA GLU A 11 20.60 -10.48 30.78
C GLU A 11 19.72 -11.72 30.65
N ARG A 12 19.97 -12.79 31.41
CA ARG A 12 19.12 -14.00 31.40
C ARG A 12 17.70 -13.72 31.88
N ALA A 13 17.53 -12.91 32.92
CA ALA A 13 16.22 -12.51 33.41
C ALA A 13 15.48 -11.61 32.42
N ALA A 14 16.18 -10.70 31.74
CA ALA A 14 15.63 -9.87 30.67
C ALA A 14 15.21 -10.72 29.46
N VAL A 15 16.03 -11.69 29.06
CA VAL A 15 15.71 -12.65 27.99
C VAL A 15 14.50 -13.51 28.37
N SER A 16 14.43 -14.02 29.60
CA SER A 16 13.28 -14.78 30.12
C SER A 16 12.00 -13.95 30.10
N LYS A 17 12.07 -12.69 30.54
CA LYS A 17 10.91 -11.78 30.58
C LYS A 17 10.43 -11.39 29.18
N VAL A 18 11.36 -11.21 28.23
CA VAL A 18 11.02 -11.02 26.82
C VAL A 18 10.38 -12.28 26.25
N MET A 19 10.85 -13.48 26.60
CA MET A 19 10.25 -14.75 26.18
C MET A 19 8.82 -14.93 26.70
N GLU A 20 8.51 -14.48 27.92
CA GLU A 20 7.17 -14.56 28.53
C GLU A 20 6.11 -13.64 27.92
N GLU A 21 6.51 -12.52 27.30
CA GLU A 21 5.54 -11.59 26.72
C GLU A 21 4.89 -12.17 25.46
N ARG A 22 3.59 -12.47 25.54
CA ARG A 22 2.81 -12.97 24.41
C ARG A 22 2.69 -11.90 23.32
N ALA A 23 2.98 -12.30 22.08
CA ALA A 23 2.77 -11.46 20.90
C ALA A 23 1.28 -11.36 20.54
N PHE A 24 0.59 -12.50 20.57
CA PHE A 24 -0.82 -12.63 20.20
C PHE A 24 -1.70 -12.45 21.42
N THR A 25 -2.22 -11.24 21.60
CA THR A 25 -3.16 -10.89 22.67
C THR A 25 -4.41 -10.26 22.11
N LEU A 26 -5.52 -10.36 22.84
CA LEU A 26 -6.76 -9.69 22.45
C LEU A 26 -6.57 -8.19 22.26
N LYS A 27 -5.73 -7.53 23.08
CA LYS A 27 -5.41 -6.10 22.95
C LYS A 27 -4.74 -5.79 21.61
N ALA A 28 -3.73 -6.58 21.21
CA ALA A 28 -3.04 -6.40 19.94
C ALA A 28 -4.01 -6.56 18.76
N PHE A 29 -4.83 -7.61 18.79
CA PHE A 29 -5.83 -7.83 17.74
C PHE A 29 -6.90 -6.74 17.70
N SER A 30 -7.43 -6.29 18.83
CA SER A 30 -8.42 -5.21 18.87
C SER A 30 -7.86 -3.90 18.31
N VAL A 31 -6.64 -3.52 18.71
CA VAL A 31 -5.98 -2.31 18.18
C VAL A 31 -5.67 -2.46 16.69
N GLY A 32 -5.15 -3.62 16.28
CA GLY A 32 -4.87 -3.92 14.88
C GLY A 32 -6.12 -3.90 14.00
N ILE A 33 -7.21 -4.53 14.43
CA ILE A 33 -8.51 -4.51 13.73
C ILE A 33 -9.02 -3.08 13.60
N PHE A 34 -9.03 -2.33 14.71
CA PHE A 34 -9.51 -0.95 14.72
C PHE A 34 -8.73 -0.06 13.74
N LEU A 35 -7.40 -0.10 13.79
CA LEU A 35 -6.57 0.71 12.90
C LEU A 35 -6.63 0.24 11.43
N SER A 36 -6.73 -1.07 11.20
CA SER A 36 -6.87 -1.65 9.85
C SER A 36 -8.22 -1.26 9.22
N PHE A 37 -9.30 -1.32 10.01
CA PHE A 37 -10.63 -0.87 9.59
C PHE A 37 -10.62 0.62 9.25
N PHE A 38 -10.05 1.44 10.13
CA PHE A 38 -9.94 2.88 9.91
C PHE A 38 -9.12 3.21 8.66
N LEU A 39 -8.00 2.50 8.44
CA LEU A 39 -7.20 2.68 7.24
C LEU A 39 -7.95 2.24 5.97
N SER A 40 -8.69 1.13 6.05
CA SER A 40 -9.44 0.57 4.92
C SER A 40 -10.62 1.42 4.48
N ILE A 41 -11.20 2.22 5.38
CA ILE A 41 -12.24 3.19 5.04
C ILE A 41 -11.64 4.55 4.72
N GLY A 42 -10.69 4.99 5.55
CA GLY A 42 -10.10 6.32 5.47
C GLY A 42 -9.28 6.55 4.20
N ALA A 43 -8.54 5.54 3.73
CA ALA A 43 -7.73 5.69 2.52
C ALA A 43 -8.59 5.84 1.24
N PRO A 44 -9.59 4.97 0.96
CA PRO A 44 -10.49 5.18 -0.17
C PRO A 44 -11.29 6.47 -0.04
N TYR A 45 -11.79 6.79 1.15
CA TYR A 45 -12.52 8.04 1.37
C TYR A 45 -11.67 9.28 1.07
N ALA A 46 -10.42 9.30 1.54
CA ALA A 46 -9.49 10.39 1.25
C ALA A 46 -9.17 10.51 -0.25
N ASN A 47 -8.94 9.38 -0.93
CA ASN A 47 -8.60 9.38 -2.35
C ASN A 47 -9.82 9.75 -3.22
N MET A 48 -10.94 9.05 -3.03
CA MET A 48 -12.08 9.09 -3.95
C MET A 48 -13.04 10.24 -3.64
N VAL A 49 -13.25 10.58 -2.36
CA VAL A 49 -14.20 11.62 -1.94
C VAL A 49 -13.50 12.95 -1.70
N LEU A 50 -12.47 12.97 -0.83
CA LEU A 50 -11.77 14.22 -0.51
C LEU A 50 -10.82 14.68 -1.61
N ARG A 51 -10.41 13.77 -2.51
CA ARG A 51 -9.31 13.98 -3.47
C ARG A 51 -8.04 14.52 -2.79
N GLY A 52 -7.78 14.00 -1.59
CA GLY A 52 -6.65 14.36 -0.75
C GLY A 52 -5.37 13.60 -1.09
N SER A 53 -4.36 13.74 -0.23
CA SER A 53 -3.10 13.01 -0.37
C SER A 53 -3.33 11.50 -0.26
N TYR A 54 -2.71 10.75 -1.18
CA TYR A 54 -2.80 9.29 -1.17
C TYR A 54 -2.11 8.67 0.03
N MET A 55 -2.89 8.05 0.92
CA MET A 55 -2.36 7.41 2.13
C MET A 55 -1.91 5.96 1.91
N ALA A 56 -2.40 5.31 0.86
CA ALA A 56 -2.15 3.90 0.55
C ALA A 56 -1.88 3.67 -0.95
N LEU A 57 -1.16 4.58 -1.61
CA LEU A 57 -0.93 4.48 -3.06
C LEU A 57 -0.07 3.27 -3.46
N ASP A 58 0.95 2.95 -2.65
CA ASP A 58 1.99 1.99 -3.01
C ASP A 58 2.29 1.03 -1.85
N PHE A 59 3.03 -0.04 -2.13
CA PHE A 59 3.50 -1.04 -1.17
C PHE A 59 4.37 -0.48 -0.02
N SER A 60 4.83 0.77 -0.12
CA SER A 60 5.52 1.49 0.97
C SER A 60 4.58 2.01 2.06
N THR A 61 3.26 1.99 1.78
CA THR A 61 2.10 2.32 2.63
C THR A 61 2.36 3.39 3.71
N PRO A 62 2.64 4.65 3.33
CA PRO A 62 2.91 5.75 4.27
C PRO A 62 1.83 5.91 5.34
N GLY A 63 0.56 5.66 5.00
CA GLY A 63 -0.56 5.71 5.94
C GLY A 63 -0.46 4.66 7.05
N ALA A 64 -0.05 3.43 6.75
CA ALA A 64 0.17 2.40 7.77
C ALA A 64 1.32 2.80 8.71
N LEU A 65 2.43 3.29 8.16
CA LEU A 65 3.58 3.73 8.95
C LEU A 65 3.23 4.95 9.82
N PHE A 66 2.45 5.90 9.30
CA PHE A 66 1.99 7.07 10.05
C PHE A 66 1.05 6.69 11.20
N LEU A 67 0.03 5.85 10.93
CA LEU A 67 -0.86 5.34 11.99
C LEU A 67 -0.07 4.55 13.04
N PHE A 68 0.91 3.77 12.61
CA PHE A 68 1.80 3.06 13.51
C PHE A 68 2.67 4.01 14.34
N PHE A 69 3.18 5.09 13.74
CA PHE A 69 3.88 6.15 14.46
C PHE A 69 3.00 6.81 15.52
N VAL A 70 1.78 7.21 15.18
CA VAL A 70 0.83 7.78 16.15
C VAL A 70 0.55 6.79 17.29
N LEU A 71 0.32 5.52 16.96
CA LEU A 71 0.10 4.48 17.96
C LEU A 71 1.30 4.34 18.91
N VAL A 72 2.52 4.24 18.39
CA VAL A 72 3.71 3.99 19.20
C VAL A 72 4.15 5.24 19.95
N ALA A 73 4.36 6.35 19.24
CA ALA A 73 4.97 7.57 19.76
C ALA A 73 4.04 8.32 20.71
N ILE A 74 2.74 8.34 20.43
CA ILE A 74 1.75 9.14 21.17
C ILE A 74 0.94 8.22 22.09
N VAL A 75 0.13 7.32 21.53
CA VAL A 75 -0.86 6.56 22.30
C VAL A 75 -0.18 5.60 23.29
N ASN A 76 0.69 4.72 22.82
CA ASN A 76 1.33 3.70 23.65
C ASN A 76 2.28 4.33 24.68
N THR A 77 3.01 5.38 24.29
CA THR A 77 3.81 6.20 25.21
C THR A 77 2.95 6.80 26.32
N ALA A 78 1.80 7.42 25.99
CA ALA A 78 0.90 7.98 26.99
C ALA A 78 0.36 6.90 27.93
N LEU A 79 -0.08 5.76 27.40
CA LEU A 79 -0.53 4.62 28.21
C LEU A 79 0.57 4.16 29.18
N ARG A 80 1.81 3.99 28.71
CA ARG A 80 2.97 3.64 29.55
C ARG A 80 3.29 4.68 30.61
N PHE A 81 3.17 5.95 30.27
CA PHE A 81 3.41 7.04 31.22
C PHE A 81 2.47 6.94 32.44
N THR A 82 1.23 6.47 32.23
CA THR A 82 0.25 6.26 33.30
C THR A 82 0.50 5.01 34.14
N GLU A 83 1.34 4.07 33.69
CA GLU A 83 1.62 2.85 34.45
C GLU A 83 2.35 3.14 35.75
N ARG A 84 3.14 4.22 35.79
CA ARG A 84 3.89 4.60 37.00
C ARG A 84 3.00 5.08 38.15
N ASN A 85 1.87 5.73 37.88
CA ASN A 85 1.00 6.28 38.93
C ASN A 85 -0.44 6.52 38.42
N LYS A 86 -1.45 6.17 39.22
CA LYS A 86 -2.89 6.43 38.96
C LYS A 86 -3.20 7.92 38.77
N ILE A 87 -2.48 8.82 39.46
CA ILE A 87 -2.63 10.28 39.29
C ILE A 87 -2.35 10.71 37.84
N ARG A 88 -1.38 10.06 37.19
CA ARG A 88 -1.05 10.34 35.78
C ARG A 88 -2.14 9.89 34.83
N ALA A 89 -2.90 8.84 35.17
CA ALA A 89 -4.05 8.42 34.40
C ALA A 89 -5.18 9.46 34.48
N TRP A 90 -5.46 9.99 35.67
CA TRP A 90 -6.39 11.10 35.85
C TRP A 90 -5.94 12.37 35.11
N ALA A 91 -4.66 12.73 35.20
CA ALA A 91 -4.11 13.86 34.46
C ALA A 91 -4.25 13.69 32.94
N LEU A 92 -4.01 12.48 32.41
CA LEU A 92 -4.19 12.20 30.99
C LEU A 92 -5.66 12.39 30.57
N VAL A 93 -6.62 11.88 31.34
CA VAL A 93 -8.05 12.09 31.08
C VAL A 93 -8.41 13.57 31.14
N GLY A 94 -7.89 14.32 32.13
CA GLY A 94 -8.11 15.76 32.24
C GLY A 94 -7.59 16.53 31.04
N VAL A 95 -6.36 16.26 30.60
CA VAL A 95 -5.75 16.92 29.43
C VAL A 95 -6.53 16.60 28.16
N VAL A 96 -6.82 15.32 27.89
CA VAL A 96 -7.58 14.89 26.70
C VAL A 96 -9.00 15.45 26.74
N GLY A 97 -9.63 15.51 27.93
CA GLY A 97 -10.94 16.13 28.13
C GLY A 97 -10.96 17.62 27.84
N VAL A 98 -9.94 18.37 28.26
CA VAL A 98 -9.80 19.81 27.92
C VAL A 98 -9.62 20.00 26.42
N VAL A 99 -8.79 19.18 25.76
CA VAL A 99 -8.62 19.24 24.31
C VAL A 99 -9.92 18.91 23.59
N TYR A 100 -10.67 17.89 24.03
CA TYR A 100 -11.98 17.55 23.50
C TYR A 100 -12.98 18.71 23.65
N LEU A 101 -13.02 19.34 24.82
CA LEU A 101 -13.87 20.49 25.07
C LEU A 101 -13.53 21.66 24.13
N MET A 102 -12.25 21.96 23.95
CA MET A 102 -11.76 23.07 23.13
C MET A 102 -11.99 22.84 21.63
N THR A 103 -11.84 21.60 21.15
CA THR A 103 -11.86 21.29 19.72
C THR A 103 -13.21 20.83 19.21
N VAL A 104 -14.06 20.25 20.08
CA VAL A 104 -15.35 19.67 19.68
C VAL A 104 -16.50 20.43 20.33
N VAL A 105 -16.52 20.52 21.66
CA VAL A 105 -17.70 21.03 22.39
C VAL A 105 -17.87 22.54 22.22
N LEU A 106 -16.82 23.33 22.42
CA LEU A 106 -16.91 24.79 22.31
C LEU A 106 -17.25 25.26 20.89
N PRO A 107 -16.63 24.75 19.81
CA PRO A 107 -17.02 25.14 18.45
C PRO A 107 -18.46 24.77 18.12
N TYR A 108 -18.94 23.61 18.58
CA TYR A 108 -20.32 23.19 18.40
C TYR A 108 -21.31 24.10 19.13
N LEU A 109 -21.08 24.37 20.42
CA LEU A 109 -21.93 25.25 21.21
C LEU A 109 -21.95 26.69 20.68
N LYS A 110 -20.85 27.16 20.10
CA LYS A 110 -20.75 28.46 19.43
C LYS A 110 -21.35 28.48 18.02
N GLY A 111 -21.90 27.36 17.53
CA GLY A 111 -22.43 27.25 16.18
C GLY A 111 -21.38 27.35 15.08
N MET A 112 -20.09 27.19 15.40
CA MET A 112 -19.00 27.23 14.43
C MET A 112 -18.91 25.94 13.60
N THR A 113 -19.44 24.84 14.12
CA THR A 113 -19.43 23.53 13.45
C THR A 113 -20.77 22.85 13.58
N GLU A 114 -21.41 22.58 12.44
CA GLU A 114 -22.46 21.56 12.37
C GLU A 114 -21.76 20.25 12.00
N PHE A 115 -21.73 19.25 12.90
CA PHE A 115 -21.14 17.92 12.67
C PHE A 115 -21.90 17.09 11.60
N LYS A 116 -22.51 17.75 10.63
CA LYS A 116 -23.20 17.21 9.46
C LYS A 116 -22.28 17.10 8.24
N THR A 117 -21.16 17.81 8.23
CA THR A 117 -20.15 17.75 7.15
C THR A 117 -19.05 16.75 7.49
N ASP A 118 -18.55 16.05 6.48
CA ASP A 118 -17.58 14.96 6.67
C ASP A 118 -16.29 15.41 7.40
N ARG A 119 -15.88 16.67 7.22
CA ARG A 119 -14.64 17.22 7.82
C ARG A 119 -14.75 17.44 9.32
N SER A 120 -15.87 17.98 9.80
CA SER A 120 -16.09 18.22 11.24
C SER A 120 -16.42 16.92 11.99
N LEU A 121 -17.08 15.97 11.30
CA LEU A 121 -17.34 14.63 11.81
C LEU A 121 -16.04 13.88 12.12
N PHE A 122 -15.03 13.99 11.26
CA PHE A 122 -13.71 13.37 11.49
C PHE A 122 -13.04 13.87 12.78
N LEU A 123 -13.09 15.19 13.02
CA LEU A 123 -12.55 15.79 14.24
C LEU A 123 -13.27 15.26 15.48
N LEU A 124 -14.60 15.22 15.45
CA LEU A 124 -15.41 14.62 16.52
C LEU A 124 -15.00 13.17 16.78
N CYS A 125 -15.01 12.31 15.76
CA CYS A 125 -14.70 10.89 15.90
C CYS A 125 -13.29 10.66 16.45
N SER A 126 -12.28 11.34 15.90
CA SER A 126 -10.89 11.19 16.35
C SER A 126 -10.69 11.62 17.81
N MET A 127 -11.27 12.76 18.21
CA MET A 127 -11.18 13.25 19.59
C MET A 127 -11.98 12.39 20.57
N SER A 128 -13.15 11.87 20.16
CA SER A 128 -13.93 10.92 20.96
C SER A 128 -13.18 9.60 21.17
N VAL A 129 -12.47 9.10 20.16
CA VAL A 129 -11.62 7.90 20.28
C VAL A 129 -10.49 8.14 21.28
N LEU A 130 -9.79 9.27 21.20
CA LEU A 130 -8.72 9.61 22.15
C LEU A 130 -9.23 9.71 23.59
N LEU A 131 -10.38 10.37 23.79
CA LEU A 131 -11.03 10.46 25.10
C LEU A 131 -11.45 9.08 25.60
N GLY A 132 -12.05 8.25 24.74
CA GLY A 132 -12.43 6.87 25.05
C GLY A 132 -11.23 6.03 25.48
N VAL A 133 -10.11 6.09 24.76
CA VAL A 133 -8.87 5.39 25.12
C VAL A 133 -8.32 5.87 26.46
N ALA A 134 -8.34 7.18 26.74
CA ALA A 134 -7.90 7.73 28.01
C ALA A 134 -8.77 7.24 29.19
N LEU A 135 -10.10 7.23 29.02
CA LEU A 135 -11.05 6.73 30.02
C LEU A 135 -10.92 5.23 30.24
N LEU A 136 -10.82 4.44 29.17
CA LEU A 136 -10.56 3.00 29.24
C LEU A 136 -9.25 2.70 29.97
N ASN A 137 -8.21 3.49 29.69
CA ASN A 137 -6.94 3.38 30.39
C ASN A 137 -7.08 3.70 31.88
N LEU A 138 -7.80 4.76 32.25
CA LEU A 138 -8.09 5.05 33.65
C LEU A 138 -8.80 3.88 34.34
N GLY A 139 -9.88 3.35 33.75
CA GLY A 139 -10.59 2.18 34.28
C GLY A 139 -9.70 0.94 34.42
N ALA A 140 -8.84 0.68 33.43
CA ALA A 140 -7.85 -0.39 33.50
C ALA A 140 -6.84 -0.17 34.63
N ARG A 141 -6.34 1.06 34.82
CA ARG A 141 -5.41 1.40 35.92
C ARG A 141 -6.06 1.30 37.29
N LEU A 142 -7.36 1.58 37.41
CA LEU A 142 -8.11 1.39 38.66
C LEU A 142 -8.26 -0.08 39.03
N THR A 143 -8.46 -0.95 38.04
CA THR A 143 -8.57 -2.41 38.19
C THR A 143 -7.22 -3.16 38.22
N GLY A 144 -6.10 -2.42 38.23
CA GLY A 144 -4.75 -2.99 38.28
C GLY A 144 -4.24 -3.55 36.94
N ARG A 145 -4.98 -3.36 35.84
CA ARG A 145 -4.62 -3.82 34.49
C ARG A 145 -3.76 -2.80 33.74
N ARG A 146 -3.13 -3.25 32.65
CA ARG A 146 -2.32 -2.42 31.74
C ARG A 146 -2.83 -2.54 30.30
N LEU A 147 -3.20 -1.40 29.71
CA LEU A 147 -3.59 -1.30 28.30
C LEU A 147 -2.44 -1.02 27.35
N SER A 148 -1.25 -0.66 27.85
CA SER A 148 -0.09 -0.49 26.98
C SER A 148 0.23 -1.79 26.24
N LEU A 149 0.79 -1.62 25.05
CA LEU A 149 1.25 -2.68 24.17
C LEU A 149 2.75 -2.91 24.38
N ASN A 150 3.13 -4.18 24.47
CA ASN A 150 4.53 -4.61 24.47
C ASN A 150 5.12 -4.63 23.05
N SER A 151 6.43 -4.81 22.91
CA SER A 151 7.10 -4.76 21.60
C SER A 151 6.53 -5.78 20.61
N ARG A 152 6.20 -6.99 21.09
CA ARG A 152 5.67 -8.08 20.25
C ARG A 152 4.23 -7.81 19.82
N GLU A 153 3.39 -7.29 20.72
CA GLU A 153 2.02 -6.85 20.41
C GLU A 153 2.02 -5.74 19.35
N LEU A 154 2.95 -4.78 19.45
CA LEU A 154 3.12 -3.71 18.45
C LEU A 154 3.52 -4.26 17.08
N VAL A 155 4.42 -5.25 17.03
CA VAL A 155 4.79 -5.92 15.77
C VAL A 155 3.58 -6.58 15.12
N VAL A 156 2.70 -7.24 15.89
CA VAL A 156 1.45 -7.82 15.37
C VAL A 156 0.55 -6.74 14.77
N VAL A 157 0.36 -5.62 15.48
CA VAL A 157 -0.43 -4.49 14.97
C VAL A 157 0.16 -3.93 13.67
N TYR A 158 1.49 -3.80 13.59
CA TYR A 158 2.17 -3.33 12.40
C TYR A 158 1.97 -4.26 11.20
N ILE A 159 2.08 -5.58 11.40
CA ILE A 159 1.83 -6.58 10.36
C ILE A 159 0.38 -6.46 9.85
N MET A 160 -0.60 -6.36 10.75
CA MET A 160 -2.00 -6.17 10.37
C MET A 160 -2.20 -4.90 9.53
N LEU A 161 -1.56 -3.80 9.93
CA LEU A 161 -1.64 -2.52 9.21
C LEU A 161 -1.06 -2.58 7.79
N ILE A 162 0.12 -3.19 7.59
CA ILE A 162 0.72 -3.32 6.25
C ILE A 162 -0.13 -4.22 5.35
N VAL A 163 -0.67 -5.30 5.89
CA VAL A 163 -1.55 -6.19 5.11
C VAL A 163 -2.82 -5.45 4.73
N ALA A 164 -3.42 -4.72 5.67
CA ALA A 164 -4.64 -3.96 5.43
C ALA A 164 -4.44 -2.76 4.49
N SER A 165 -3.26 -2.14 4.45
CA SER A 165 -3.01 -0.97 3.59
C SER A 165 -2.86 -1.32 2.11
N ALA A 166 -2.52 -2.56 1.77
CA ALA A 166 -2.29 -2.94 0.37
C ALA A 166 -3.58 -3.10 -0.45
N ILE A 167 -4.72 -3.39 0.18
CA ILE A 167 -5.96 -3.80 -0.52
C ILE A 167 -6.90 -2.61 -0.88
N PRO A 168 -7.17 -1.64 0.00
CA PRO A 168 -8.29 -0.70 -0.15
C PRO A 168 -8.20 0.28 -1.33
N THR A 169 -7.00 0.51 -1.86
CA THR A 169 -6.71 1.55 -2.85
C THR A 169 -6.09 0.90 -4.10
N MET A 170 -4.95 1.41 -4.57
CA MET A 170 -4.25 0.94 -5.78
C MET A 170 -3.88 -0.54 -5.78
N GLY A 171 -3.76 -1.23 -4.65
CA GLY A 171 -3.44 -2.65 -4.71
C GLY A 171 -4.64 -3.55 -5.02
N LEU A 172 -5.89 -3.07 -4.91
CA LEU A 172 -7.05 -3.81 -5.41
C LEU A 172 -8.29 -2.95 -5.67
N SER A 173 -8.92 -2.41 -4.63
CA SER A 173 -10.32 -1.95 -4.71
C SER A 173 -10.51 -0.72 -5.60
N GLU A 174 -9.50 0.15 -5.71
CA GLU A 174 -9.51 1.32 -6.59
C GLU A 174 -9.54 0.91 -8.08
N TYR A 175 -9.04 -0.28 -8.42
CA TYR A 175 -9.09 -0.82 -9.77
C TYR A 175 -10.26 -1.75 -10.00
N LEU A 176 -10.47 -2.71 -9.09
CA LEU A 176 -11.43 -3.77 -9.33
C LEU A 176 -12.84 -3.19 -9.51
N LEU A 177 -13.33 -2.39 -8.55
CA LEU A 177 -14.72 -1.92 -8.59
C LEU A 177 -15.03 -1.07 -9.84
N PRO A 178 -14.19 -0.10 -10.23
CA PRO A 178 -14.43 0.67 -11.45
C PRO A 178 -14.20 -0.11 -12.75
N ILE A 179 -13.43 -1.20 -12.76
CA ILE A 179 -13.25 -2.01 -13.99
C ILE A 179 -14.48 -2.90 -14.24
N LEU A 180 -15.20 -3.32 -13.20
CA LEU A 180 -16.35 -4.20 -13.36
C LEU A 180 -17.47 -3.59 -14.21
N GLY A 181 -17.70 -2.27 -14.10
CA GLY A 181 -18.74 -1.57 -14.82
C GLY A 181 -18.27 -0.82 -16.07
N SER A 182 -16.96 -0.70 -16.31
CA SER A 182 -16.40 0.26 -17.26
C SER A 182 -16.82 -0.01 -18.71
N ALA A 183 -16.76 -1.28 -19.11
CA ALA A 183 -17.08 -1.71 -20.48
C ALA A 183 -18.55 -1.43 -20.88
N TYR A 184 -19.44 -1.31 -19.89
CA TYR A 184 -20.85 -0.98 -20.10
C TYR A 184 -21.11 0.51 -19.93
N TYR A 185 -20.55 1.13 -18.89
CA TYR A 185 -20.75 2.55 -18.60
C TYR A 185 -20.16 3.47 -19.67
N TYR A 186 -18.98 3.14 -20.18
CA TYR A 186 -18.29 3.96 -21.19
C TYR A 186 -18.57 3.52 -22.63
N ALA A 187 -19.49 2.58 -22.86
CA ALA A 187 -19.87 2.20 -24.20
C ALA A 187 -20.62 3.35 -24.90
N THR A 188 -20.12 3.78 -26.05
CA THR A 188 -20.76 4.81 -26.87
C THR A 188 -20.85 4.35 -28.33
N PRO A 189 -21.73 4.93 -29.15
CA PRO A 189 -21.79 4.60 -30.57
C PRO A 189 -20.47 4.81 -31.32
N GLU A 190 -19.64 5.78 -30.88
CA GLU A 190 -18.36 6.12 -31.51
C GLU A 190 -17.26 5.10 -31.22
N ASN A 191 -17.29 4.44 -30.05
CA ASN A 191 -16.30 3.42 -29.70
C ASN A 191 -16.78 1.99 -29.98
N ASP A 192 -18.08 1.81 -30.21
CA ASP A 192 -18.74 0.55 -30.56
C ASP A 192 -18.44 -0.63 -29.60
N TRP A 193 -18.17 -0.33 -28.32
CA TRP A 193 -17.84 -1.37 -27.34
C TRP A 193 -18.96 -2.38 -27.11
N ALA A 194 -20.20 -1.99 -27.38
CA ALA A 194 -21.36 -2.87 -27.31
C ALA A 194 -21.25 -4.07 -28.26
N ASN A 195 -20.65 -3.89 -29.44
CA ASN A 195 -20.45 -4.97 -30.40
C ASN A 195 -19.05 -5.58 -30.32
N LEU A 196 -18.05 -4.77 -29.94
CA LEU A 196 -16.66 -5.19 -29.94
C LEU A 196 -16.22 -5.89 -28.65
N ILE A 197 -16.73 -5.47 -27.48
CA ILE A 197 -16.21 -5.91 -26.18
C ILE A 197 -17.26 -6.71 -25.40
N GLN A 198 -18.47 -6.15 -25.25
CA GLN A 198 -19.52 -6.72 -24.39
C GLN A 198 -19.87 -8.18 -24.72
N PRO A 199 -19.90 -8.65 -25.99
CA PRO A 199 -20.23 -10.04 -26.31
C PRO A 199 -19.23 -11.08 -25.76
N TYR A 200 -18.01 -10.63 -25.43
CA TYR A 200 -16.96 -11.48 -24.85
C TYR A 200 -16.94 -11.44 -23.32
N ILE A 201 -17.72 -10.55 -22.69
CA ILE A 201 -17.82 -10.46 -21.24
C ILE A 201 -18.89 -11.44 -20.76
N LYS A 202 -18.54 -12.28 -19.78
CA LYS A 202 -19.49 -13.21 -19.17
C LYS A 202 -20.33 -12.55 -18.07
N ASP A 203 -21.61 -12.90 -18.02
CA ASP A 203 -22.56 -12.30 -17.07
C ASP A 203 -22.20 -12.49 -15.59
N TRP A 204 -21.40 -13.50 -15.27
CA TRP A 204 -20.95 -13.77 -13.90
C TRP A 204 -19.80 -12.87 -13.45
N MET A 205 -19.17 -12.13 -14.36
CA MET A 205 -17.97 -11.33 -14.08
C MET A 205 -18.25 -9.89 -13.73
N VAL A 206 -19.38 -9.36 -14.17
CA VAL A 206 -19.71 -7.94 -14.11
C VAL A 206 -21.16 -7.76 -13.67
N PRO A 207 -21.48 -6.67 -12.96
CA PRO A 207 -22.85 -6.23 -12.74
C PRO A 207 -23.63 -6.21 -14.05
N GLN A 208 -24.88 -6.69 -14.02
CA GLN A 208 -25.76 -6.72 -15.21
C GLN A 208 -26.77 -5.57 -15.22
N ASP A 209 -26.95 -4.89 -14.09
CA ASP A 209 -27.89 -3.80 -13.95
C ASP A 209 -27.24 -2.47 -14.35
N MET A 210 -27.67 -1.92 -15.49
CA MET A 210 -27.15 -0.66 -16.04
C MET A 210 -27.44 0.54 -15.14
N GLU A 211 -28.56 0.54 -14.41
CA GLU A 211 -28.89 1.63 -13.48
C GLU A 211 -27.94 1.58 -12.28
N ALA A 212 -27.69 0.39 -11.72
CA ALA A 212 -26.74 0.20 -10.63
C ALA A 212 -25.31 0.57 -11.04
N ILE A 213 -24.89 0.24 -12.27
CA ILE A 213 -23.59 0.65 -12.82
C ILE A 213 -23.53 2.17 -12.95
N LYS A 214 -24.56 2.80 -13.52
CA LYS A 214 -24.60 4.26 -13.69
C LYS A 214 -24.51 4.99 -12.35
N PHE A 215 -25.27 4.56 -11.34
CA PHE A 215 -25.24 5.15 -10.00
C PHE A 215 -23.93 4.92 -9.26
N PHE A 216 -23.15 3.89 -9.61
CA PHE A 216 -21.80 3.73 -9.08
C PHE A 216 -20.86 4.86 -9.54
N TYR A 217 -20.94 5.30 -10.80
CA TYR A 217 -20.07 6.37 -11.32
C TYR A 217 -20.63 7.77 -11.07
N GLU A 218 -21.94 7.98 -11.26
CA GLU A 218 -22.58 9.30 -11.18
C GLU A 218 -23.02 9.66 -9.75
N GLY A 219 -23.07 8.68 -8.85
CA GLY A 219 -23.63 8.80 -7.51
C GLY A 219 -25.11 8.44 -7.47
N ALA A 220 -25.49 7.65 -6.47
CA ALA A 220 -26.87 7.20 -6.31
C ALA A 220 -27.79 8.30 -5.73
N PRO A 221 -29.09 8.32 -6.10
CA PRO A 221 -30.06 9.22 -5.48
C PRO A 221 -30.19 9.03 -3.96
N LYS A 222 -30.61 10.08 -3.24
CA LYS A 222 -30.87 9.97 -1.80
C LYS A 222 -31.96 8.92 -1.54
N GLY A 223 -31.67 7.99 -0.62
CA GLY A 223 -32.59 6.90 -0.28
C GLY A 223 -32.44 5.66 -1.16
N TYR A 224 -31.59 5.68 -2.20
CA TYR A 224 -31.22 4.48 -2.94
C TYR A 224 -30.30 3.61 -2.08
N GLY A 225 -30.78 2.43 -1.69
CA GLY A 225 -29.98 1.44 -0.98
C GLY A 225 -28.88 0.87 -1.88
N ILE A 226 -27.75 0.46 -1.30
CA ILE A 226 -26.67 -0.18 -2.08
C ILE A 226 -27.20 -1.50 -2.65
N PRO A 227 -27.18 -1.70 -3.99
CA PRO A 227 -27.79 -2.86 -4.64
C PRO A 227 -26.87 -4.09 -4.56
N TRP A 228 -26.61 -4.58 -3.34
CA TRP A 228 -25.67 -5.67 -3.07
C TRP A 228 -25.93 -6.92 -3.92
N GLY A 229 -27.19 -7.22 -4.23
CA GLY A 229 -27.56 -8.38 -5.06
C GLY A 229 -26.93 -8.35 -6.46
N VAL A 230 -26.72 -7.16 -7.04
CA VAL A 230 -26.11 -6.99 -8.36
C VAL A 230 -24.59 -7.23 -8.30
N TRP A 231 -23.94 -6.77 -7.22
CA TRP A 231 -22.48 -6.79 -7.10
C TRP A 231 -21.92 -8.07 -6.48
N LEU A 232 -22.69 -8.73 -5.60
CA LEU A 232 -22.18 -9.85 -4.81
C LEU A 232 -21.72 -11.02 -5.68
N LYS A 233 -22.51 -11.39 -6.70
CA LYS A 233 -22.16 -12.51 -7.60
C LYS A 233 -20.83 -12.25 -8.33
N PRO A 234 -20.63 -11.13 -9.07
CA PRO A 234 -19.34 -10.76 -9.63
C PRO A 234 -18.20 -10.80 -8.60
N LEU A 235 -18.38 -10.13 -7.45
CA LEU A 235 -17.35 -10.03 -6.42
C LEU A 235 -16.93 -11.39 -5.84
N MET A 236 -17.86 -12.36 -5.74
CA MET A 236 -17.52 -13.71 -5.29
C MET A 236 -16.63 -14.44 -6.31
N TYR A 237 -16.93 -14.35 -7.61
CA TYR A 237 -16.10 -14.97 -8.65
C TYR A 237 -14.71 -14.33 -8.75
N TRP A 238 -14.63 -13.00 -8.62
CA TRP A 238 -13.35 -12.31 -8.51
C TRP A 238 -12.63 -12.65 -7.20
N GLY A 239 -13.35 -12.84 -6.10
CA GLY A 239 -12.82 -13.29 -4.83
C GLY A 239 -12.10 -14.63 -4.90
N ILE A 240 -12.59 -15.58 -5.71
CA ILE A 240 -11.91 -16.85 -5.97
C ILE A 240 -10.56 -16.63 -6.64
N LEU A 241 -10.51 -15.81 -7.69
CA LEU A 241 -9.26 -15.46 -8.38
C LEU A 241 -8.28 -14.79 -7.42
N LEU A 242 -8.74 -13.81 -6.65
CA LEU A 242 -7.91 -13.08 -5.69
C LEU A 242 -7.35 -14.01 -4.61
N ALA A 243 -8.18 -14.89 -4.06
CA ALA A 243 -7.72 -15.88 -3.08
C ALA A 243 -6.63 -16.80 -3.68
N ALA A 244 -6.77 -17.21 -4.94
CA ALA A 244 -5.77 -18.01 -5.64
C ALA A 244 -4.45 -17.25 -5.89
N VAL A 245 -4.53 -15.95 -6.22
CA VAL A 245 -3.38 -15.06 -6.35
C VAL A 245 -2.65 -14.92 -5.01
N TYR A 246 -3.38 -14.59 -3.93
CA TYR A 246 -2.77 -14.45 -2.60
C TYR A 246 -2.18 -15.77 -2.10
N LEU A 247 -2.85 -16.90 -2.32
CA LEU A 247 -2.33 -18.23 -2.00
C LEU A 247 -1.01 -18.49 -2.75
N THR A 248 -0.95 -18.14 -4.03
CA THR A 248 0.26 -18.26 -4.86
C THR A 248 1.39 -17.38 -4.32
N MET A 249 1.11 -16.11 -4.04
CA MET A 249 2.10 -15.17 -3.50
C MET A 249 2.65 -15.64 -2.16
N VAL A 250 1.78 -16.05 -1.24
CA VAL A 250 2.16 -16.60 0.08
C VAL A 250 3.00 -17.87 -0.08
N SER A 251 2.61 -18.76 -0.97
CA SER A 251 3.34 -20.00 -1.24
C SER A 251 4.75 -19.75 -1.78
N ILE A 252 4.88 -18.83 -2.74
CA ILE A 252 6.19 -18.40 -3.29
C ILE A 252 7.05 -17.79 -2.18
N MET A 253 6.47 -16.91 -1.35
CA MET A 253 7.19 -16.29 -0.25
C MET A 253 7.73 -17.34 0.72
N VAL A 254 6.94 -18.35 1.10
CA VAL A 254 7.39 -19.44 1.98
C VAL A 254 8.51 -20.26 1.35
N ILE A 255 8.42 -20.56 0.05
CA ILE A 255 9.45 -21.32 -0.69
C ILE A 255 10.77 -20.53 -0.73
N LEU A 256 10.72 -19.23 -1.02
CA LEU A 256 11.91 -18.41 -1.24
C LEU A 256 12.46 -17.77 0.04
N ARG A 257 11.69 -17.74 1.14
CA ARG A 257 12.07 -17.05 2.39
C ARG A 257 13.46 -17.43 2.88
N LYS A 258 13.76 -18.72 3.08
CA LYS A 258 15.08 -19.16 3.56
C LYS A 258 16.20 -18.81 2.58
N GLN A 259 15.94 -18.94 1.28
CA GLN A 259 16.91 -18.58 0.25
C GLN A 259 17.28 -17.09 0.37
N TRP A 260 16.29 -16.20 0.43
CA TRP A 260 16.53 -14.77 0.50
C TRP A 260 17.05 -14.28 1.86
N ILE A 261 16.54 -14.82 2.96
CA ILE A 261 16.89 -14.35 4.31
C ILE A 261 18.20 -14.97 4.80
N GLU A 262 18.37 -16.30 4.68
CA GLU A 262 19.47 -17.01 5.33
C GLU A 262 20.68 -17.13 4.42
N ARG A 263 20.46 -17.49 3.15
CA ARG A 263 21.53 -17.75 2.18
C ARG A 263 22.01 -16.47 1.50
N GLU A 264 21.07 -15.66 0.98
CA GLU A 264 21.40 -14.41 0.27
C GLU A 264 21.45 -13.18 1.17
N ARG A 265 20.93 -13.27 2.41
CA ARG A 265 20.93 -12.20 3.42
C ARG A 265 20.45 -10.85 2.87
N LEU A 266 19.35 -10.91 2.12
CA LEU A 266 18.72 -9.73 1.54
C LEU A 266 18.35 -8.73 2.65
N VAL A 267 18.74 -7.48 2.48
CA VAL A 267 18.44 -6.40 3.44
C VAL A 267 16.95 -6.06 3.29
N TYR A 268 16.25 -5.84 4.40
CA TYR A 268 14.86 -5.37 4.43
C TYR A 268 14.78 -3.95 5.02
N PRO A 269 15.13 -2.91 4.24
CA PRO A 269 15.17 -1.52 4.70
C PRO A 269 13.89 -1.06 5.40
N LEU A 270 12.74 -1.41 4.83
CA LEU A 270 11.43 -0.93 5.30
C LEU A 270 11.04 -1.46 6.69
N VAL A 271 11.65 -2.55 7.15
CA VAL A 271 11.37 -3.15 8.46
C VAL A 271 12.17 -2.47 9.59
N GLN A 272 13.28 -1.80 9.26
CA GLN A 272 14.20 -1.23 10.25
C GLN A 272 13.55 -0.13 11.09
N LEU A 273 12.84 0.80 10.46
CA LEU A 273 12.18 1.91 11.17
C LEU A 273 11.11 1.41 12.16
N PRO A 274 10.16 0.54 11.77
CA PRO A 274 9.23 -0.09 12.71
C PRO A 274 9.94 -0.83 13.84
N GLN A 275 11.03 -1.55 13.56
CA GLN A 275 11.82 -2.25 14.58
C GLN A 275 12.42 -1.30 15.62
N GLU A 276 12.96 -0.16 15.19
CA GLU A 276 13.47 0.87 16.11
C GLU A 276 12.34 1.54 16.91
N MET A 277 11.16 1.71 16.31
CA MET A 277 9.99 2.27 17.00
C MET A 277 9.43 1.33 18.08
N VAL A 278 9.40 0.01 17.84
CA VAL A 278 8.90 -0.97 18.83
C VAL A 278 9.91 -1.33 19.90
N ARG A 279 11.18 -0.91 19.76
CA ARG A 279 12.21 -1.18 20.77
C ARG A 279 11.82 -0.53 22.08
N GLN A 280 11.76 -1.32 23.15
CA GLN A 280 11.33 -0.86 24.47
C GLN A 280 12.50 -0.93 25.45
N GLU A 281 12.67 0.15 26.21
CA GLU A 281 13.64 0.21 27.31
C GLU A 281 12.91 0.03 28.65
N GLY A 282 13.51 -0.75 29.55
CA GLY A 282 12.99 -0.95 30.90
C GLY A 282 12.85 0.38 31.65
N GLY A 283 11.68 0.60 32.25
CA GLY A 283 11.44 1.71 33.15
C GLY A 283 11.17 3.07 32.49
N ARG A 284 11.11 3.19 31.15
CA ARG A 284 10.79 4.45 30.45
C ARG A 284 9.59 4.30 29.51
N ALA A 285 8.81 5.38 29.37
CA ALA A 285 7.65 5.40 28.48
C ALA A 285 8.04 5.62 27.00
N LEU A 286 8.99 6.54 26.75
CA LEU A 286 9.59 6.80 25.44
C LEU A 286 10.86 5.96 25.26
N ASN A 287 11.05 5.40 24.07
CA ASN A 287 12.26 4.67 23.70
C ASN A 287 13.42 5.62 23.29
N SER A 288 14.60 5.09 22.99
CA SER A 288 15.74 5.86 22.49
C SER A 288 15.44 6.60 21.18
N PHE A 289 14.76 5.95 20.25
CA PHE A 289 14.47 6.49 18.91
C PHE A 289 13.70 7.82 18.96
N PHE A 290 12.60 7.89 19.73
CA PHE A 290 11.79 9.11 19.87
C PHE A 290 12.42 10.19 20.77
N ARG A 291 13.51 9.88 21.48
CA ARG A 291 14.25 10.88 22.27
C ARG A 291 15.42 11.49 21.51
N ASN A 292 15.82 10.89 20.40
CA ASN A 292 16.89 11.42 19.58
C ASN A 292 16.41 12.69 18.86
N PRO A 293 17.04 13.87 19.09
CA PRO A 293 16.63 15.11 18.43
C PRO A 293 16.78 15.03 16.90
N THR A 294 17.72 14.25 16.38
CA THR A 294 17.91 14.06 14.93
C THR A 294 16.67 13.46 14.26
N THR A 295 15.98 12.54 14.95
CA THR A 295 14.71 11.97 14.47
C THR A 295 13.67 13.07 14.22
N TRP A 296 13.58 14.05 15.12
CA TRP A 296 12.62 15.13 15.04
C TRP A 296 13.00 16.19 14.01
N VAL A 297 14.30 16.45 13.81
CA VAL A 297 14.75 17.28 12.69
C VAL A 297 14.36 16.65 11.36
N GLY A 298 14.60 15.33 11.21
CA GLY A 298 14.21 14.57 10.02
C GLY A 298 12.69 14.52 9.80
N PHE A 299 11.89 14.51 10.86
CA PHE A 299 10.42 14.58 10.80
C PHE A 299 9.91 15.98 10.48
N ALA A 300 10.48 17.02 11.10
CA ALA A 300 10.03 18.39 10.97
C ALA A 300 10.17 18.92 9.54
N LEU A 301 11.24 18.54 8.84
CA LEU A 301 11.53 19.03 7.48
C LEU A 301 10.42 18.69 6.45
N PRO A 302 10.04 17.41 6.22
CA PRO A 302 8.93 17.06 5.35
C PRO A 302 7.59 17.58 5.86
N MET A 303 7.39 17.61 7.18
CA MET A 303 6.15 18.12 7.78
C MET A 303 5.95 19.61 7.51
N ILE A 304 6.98 20.44 7.70
CA ILE A 304 6.91 21.88 7.46
C ILE A 304 6.71 22.16 5.98
N ILE A 305 7.50 21.52 5.10
CA ILE A 305 7.42 21.77 3.65
C ILE A 305 6.08 21.26 3.09
N GLY A 306 5.66 20.06 3.49
CA GLY A 306 4.37 19.49 3.08
C GLY A 306 3.19 20.32 3.60
N SER A 307 3.25 20.81 4.84
CA SER A 307 2.21 21.66 5.42
C SER A 307 2.17 23.03 4.74
N MET A 308 3.33 23.62 4.39
CA MET A 308 3.37 24.88 3.64
C MET A 308 2.71 24.74 2.28
N ASN A 309 3.01 23.66 1.54
CA ASN A 309 2.39 23.37 0.25
C ASN A 309 0.88 23.09 0.38
N ALA A 310 0.46 22.37 1.42
CA ALA A 310 -0.95 22.15 1.70
C ALA A 310 -1.67 23.46 2.05
N LEU A 311 -1.05 24.31 2.88
CA LEU A 311 -1.61 25.61 3.24
C LEU A 311 -1.66 26.56 2.04
N HIS A 312 -0.67 26.57 1.15
CA HIS A 312 -0.71 27.34 -0.09
C HIS A 312 -1.94 27.01 -0.94
N HIS A 313 -2.34 25.73 -0.99
CA HIS A 313 -3.54 25.30 -1.71
C HIS A 313 -4.83 25.90 -1.12
N TYR A 314 -4.89 26.13 0.20
CA TYR A 314 -6.04 26.79 0.84
C TYR A 314 -5.91 28.31 0.84
N TYR A 315 -4.67 28.81 0.87
CA TYR A 315 -4.30 30.19 1.08
C TYR A 315 -3.20 30.60 0.11
N TYR A 316 -3.59 31.08 -1.06
CA TYR A 316 -2.68 31.43 -2.17
C TYR A 316 -1.59 32.45 -1.81
N PHE A 317 -1.77 33.24 -0.74
CA PHE A 317 -0.77 34.22 -0.28
C PHE A 317 0.46 33.58 0.37
N LEU A 318 0.37 32.32 0.83
CA LEU A 318 1.53 31.57 1.30
C LEU A 318 2.34 31.10 0.09
N PRO A 319 3.67 31.02 0.14
CA PRO A 319 4.45 30.52 -0.98
C PRO A 319 4.36 28.99 -1.09
N SER A 320 4.33 28.46 -2.32
CA SER A 320 4.61 27.03 -2.55
C SER A 320 6.10 26.78 -2.69
N ILE A 321 6.55 25.67 -2.11
CA ILE A 321 7.92 25.18 -2.20
C ILE A 321 7.94 24.09 -3.28
N ASN A 322 8.46 24.43 -4.46
CA ASN A 322 8.62 23.48 -5.55
C ASN A 322 9.91 22.67 -5.37
N LEU A 323 9.75 21.35 -5.24
CA LEU A 323 10.83 20.38 -5.05
C LEU A 323 11.26 19.68 -6.34
N VAL A 324 10.69 20.09 -7.48
CA VAL A 324 10.94 19.51 -8.79
C VAL A 324 11.58 20.56 -9.71
N GLY A 325 12.77 20.26 -10.19
CA GLY A 325 13.45 20.98 -11.25
C GLY A 325 13.72 20.07 -12.44
N SER A 326 13.98 20.67 -13.60
CA SER A 326 14.46 19.91 -14.75
C SER A 326 15.45 20.71 -15.58
N THR A 327 16.40 20.01 -16.20
CA THR A 327 17.36 20.58 -17.13
C THR A 327 17.27 19.84 -18.45
N PRO A 328 16.99 20.54 -19.57
CA PRO A 328 16.97 19.91 -20.87
C PRO A 328 18.40 19.55 -21.30
N LEU A 329 18.58 18.34 -21.81
CA LEU A 329 19.84 17.81 -22.30
C LEU A 329 19.71 17.30 -23.74
N PHE A 330 20.83 16.98 -24.37
CA PHE A 330 20.89 16.37 -25.71
C PHE A 330 20.03 17.12 -26.75
N ARG A 331 20.31 18.42 -26.95
CA ARG A 331 19.53 19.29 -27.87
C ARG A 331 18.03 19.37 -27.50
N ARG A 332 17.72 19.39 -26.20
CA ARG A 332 16.35 19.45 -25.65
C ARG A 332 15.47 18.25 -26.02
N THR A 333 16.08 17.11 -26.34
CA THR A 333 15.35 15.88 -26.65
C THR A 333 14.99 15.06 -25.41
N VAL A 334 15.69 15.28 -24.29
CA VAL A 334 15.42 14.62 -23.00
C VAL A 334 15.59 15.62 -21.85
N ASN A 335 14.86 15.42 -20.76
CA ASN A 335 14.95 16.24 -19.56
C ASN A 335 15.54 15.43 -18.41
N LEU A 336 16.60 15.95 -17.78
CA LEU A 336 17.07 15.46 -16.49
C LEU A 336 16.21 16.08 -15.40
N ILE A 337 15.41 15.26 -14.73
CA ILE A 337 14.49 15.70 -13.67
C ILE A 337 15.18 15.54 -12.32
N PHE A 338 15.28 16.62 -11.58
CA PHE A 338 15.70 16.63 -10.18
C PHE A 338 14.47 16.73 -9.30
N ARG A 339 14.16 15.68 -8.53
CA ARG A 339 13.02 15.65 -7.62
C ARG A 339 13.50 15.37 -6.21
N TRP A 340 13.35 16.34 -5.32
CA TRP A 340 13.57 16.15 -3.89
C TRP A 340 12.38 15.41 -3.30
N SER A 341 12.55 14.09 -3.07
CA SER A 341 11.54 13.23 -2.49
C SER A 341 11.97 12.78 -1.10
N PHE A 342 11.33 13.30 -0.05
CA PHE A 342 11.64 12.91 1.34
C PHE A 342 11.49 11.41 1.60
N PRO A 343 10.46 10.71 1.08
CA PRO A 343 10.39 9.26 1.18
C PRO A 343 11.58 8.57 0.52
N MET A 344 12.04 9.05 -0.64
CA MET A 344 13.19 8.46 -1.34
C MET A 344 14.50 8.72 -0.59
N ILE A 345 14.67 9.90 0.00
CA ILE A 345 15.82 10.23 0.85
C ILE A 345 15.85 9.30 2.07
N GLY A 346 14.71 9.14 2.75
CA GLY A 346 14.58 8.24 3.90
C GLY A 346 14.83 6.77 3.53
N PHE A 347 14.31 6.31 2.39
CA PHE A 347 14.56 4.96 1.88
C PHE A 347 16.02 4.75 1.49
N SER A 348 16.63 5.72 0.80
CA SER A 348 18.02 5.64 0.32
C SER A 348 19.04 5.59 1.46
N TYR A 349 18.69 6.14 2.64
CA TYR A 349 19.50 6.00 3.85
C TYR A 349 19.60 4.55 4.35
N LEU A 350 18.61 3.72 4.05
CA LEU A 350 18.48 2.36 4.60
C LEU A 350 19.00 1.27 3.64
N ILE A 351 19.43 1.63 2.42
CA ILE A 351 19.98 0.70 1.42
C ILE A 351 21.52 0.74 1.41
N ASN A 352 22.14 -0.32 0.90
CA ASN A 352 23.59 -0.41 0.74
C ASN A 352 24.13 0.60 -0.28
N LEU A 353 25.36 1.06 -0.07
CA LEU A 353 26.04 2.04 -0.94
C LEU A 353 26.12 1.59 -2.40
N ASP A 354 26.41 0.31 -2.66
CA ASP A 354 26.50 -0.24 -4.02
C ASP A 354 25.16 -0.16 -4.77
N VAL A 355 24.05 -0.43 -4.06
CA VAL A 355 22.69 -0.32 -4.60
C VAL A 355 22.34 1.15 -4.84
N ALA A 356 22.64 2.02 -3.88
CA ALA A 356 22.42 3.45 -4.01
C ALA A 356 23.17 4.05 -5.21
N PHE A 357 24.45 3.67 -5.39
CA PHE A 357 25.26 4.07 -6.55
C PHE A 357 24.64 3.58 -7.86
N SER A 358 24.28 2.30 -7.92
CA SER A 358 23.68 1.68 -9.10
C SER A 358 22.42 2.42 -9.56
N LEU A 359 21.52 2.78 -8.64
CA LEU A 359 20.24 3.41 -8.97
C LEU A 359 20.40 4.73 -9.75
N TRP A 360 21.23 5.66 -9.28
CA TRP A 360 21.40 6.94 -9.99
C TRP A 360 22.30 6.78 -11.22
N PHE A 361 23.34 5.96 -11.15
CA PHE A 361 24.27 5.74 -12.26
C PHE A 361 23.56 5.13 -13.47
N PHE A 362 22.82 4.02 -13.29
CA PHE A 362 22.09 3.38 -14.38
C PHE A 362 20.92 4.22 -14.89
N ASN A 363 20.30 5.04 -14.03
CA ASN A 363 19.30 6.02 -14.47
C ASN A 363 19.91 7.08 -15.40
N LEU A 364 21.10 7.62 -15.08
CA LEU A 364 21.80 8.54 -15.96
C LEU A 364 22.28 7.86 -17.25
N LEU A 365 22.75 6.61 -17.18
CA LEU A 365 23.13 5.84 -18.36
C LEU A 365 21.92 5.64 -19.29
N ALA A 366 20.76 5.26 -18.75
CA ALA A 366 19.52 5.11 -19.50
C ALA A 366 19.05 6.44 -20.10
N LEU A 367 19.24 7.55 -19.40
CA LEU A 367 18.96 8.89 -19.90
C LEU A 367 19.89 9.26 -21.07
N SER A 368 21.20 9.02 -20.94
CA SER A 368 22.17 9.27 -22.01
C SER A 368 21.89 8.42 -23.24
N GLN A 369 21.58 7.12 -23.06
CA GLN A 369 21.17 6.25 -24.15
C GLN A 369 19.96 6.83 -24.89
N ARG A 370 18.95 7.29 -24.16
CA ARG A 370 17.75 7.92 -24.73
C ARG A 370 18.07 9.19 -25.51
N GLY A 371 18.88 10.07 -24.92
CA GLY A 371 19.30 11.31 -25.57
C GLY A 371 20.05 11.07 -26.87
N ILE A 372 20.95 10.09 -26.89
CA ILE A 372 21.68 9.67 -28.10
C ILE A 372 20.72 9.11 -29.15
N MET A 373 19.84 8.18 -28.77
CA MET A 373 18.85 7.61 -29.70
C MET A 373 17.96 8.69 -30.32
N ASN A 374 17.46 9.63 -29.52
CA ASN A 374 16.64 10.74 -30.03
C ASN A 374 17.41 11.66 -30.99
N MET A 375 18.69 11.95 -30.73
CA MET A 375 19.52 12.75 -31.65
C MET A 375 19.83 12.03 -32.96
N LEU A 376 19.94 10.70 -32.93
CA LEU A 376 20.16 9.86 -34.11
C LEU A 376 18.86 9.55 -34.88
N GLY A 377 17.70 9.96 -34.38
CA GLY A 377 16.40 9.66 -34.97
C GLY A 377 15.93 8.21 -34.76
N VAL A 378 16.53 7.48 -33.82
CA VAL A 378 16.12 6.11 -33.47
C VAL A 378 14.96 6.19 -32.46
N ALA A 379 13.75 5.95 -32.93
CA ALA A 379 12.54 5.96 -32.11
C ALA A 379 11.65 4.75 -32.44
N SER A 380 10.82 4.36 -31.47
CA SER A 380 9.71 3.42 -31.69
C SER A 380 8.40 4.17 -31.47
N THR A 381 7.47 4.02 -32.42
CA THR A 381 6.11 4.56 -32.34
C THR A 381 5.15 3.62 -31.62
N GLU A 382 5.64 2.49 -31.13
CA GLU A 382 4.84 1.51 -30.39
C GLU A 382 4.25 2.17 -29.13
N LYS A 383 2.93 2.12 -29.01
CA LYS A 383 2.25 2.58 -27.80
C LYS A 383 2.22 1.45 -26.78
N ILE A 384 3.02 1.60 -25.74
CA ILE A 384 2.99 0.74 -24.55
C ILE A 384 2.01 1.34 -23.54
N GLY A 385 1.28 0.50 -22.80
CA GLY A 385 0.30 0.94 -21.81
C GLY A 385 0.85 1.95 -20.80
N ILE A 386 -0.04 2.75 -20.19
CA ILE A 386 0.33 3.91 -19.34
C ILE A 386 1.21 3.52 -18.13
N TYR A 387 1.06 2.30 -17.64
CA TYR A 387 1.84 1.76 -16.52
C TYR A 387 3.18 1.13 -16.95
N GLY A 388 3.42 1.01 -18.27
CA GLY A 388 4.74 0.77 -18.83
C GLY A 388 5.50 2.08 -19.03
N ALA A 389 6.74 2.00 -19.55
CA ALA A 389 7.48 3.19 -19.95
C ALA A 389 6.89 3.76 -21.26
N ALA A 390 5.65 4.29 -21.19
CA ALA A 390 4.79 4.66 -22.32
C ALA A 390 5.46 5.57 -23.35
N ASN A 391 6.32 6.49 -22.87
CA ASN A 391 7.05 7.42 -23.72
C ASN A 391 8.39 6.87 -24.24
N ASN A 392 8.76 5.63 -23.87
CA ASN A 392 10.07 5.03 -24.17
C ASN A 392 9.99 3.53 -24.42
N PRO A 393 9.38 3.10 -25.55
CA PRO A 393 9.10 1.69 -25.80
C PRO A 393 10.34 0.80 -25.81
N ILE A 394 11.43 1.30 -26.39
CA ILE A 394 12.73 0.61 -26.47
C ILE A 394 13.23 0.25 -25.07
N GLN A 395 13.18 1.19 -24.12
CA GLN A 395 13.63 0.95 -22.75
C GLN A 395 12.70 0.02 -21.99
N ALA A 396 11.40 0.06 -22.27
CA ALA A 396 10.46 -0.90 -21.70
C ALA A 396 10.83 -2.33 -22.07
N HIS A 397 11.14 -2.59 -23.35
CA HIS A 397 11.53 -3.93 -23.82
C HIS A 397 12.88 -4.36 -23.26
N MET A 398 13.85 -3.45 -23.15
CA MET A 398 15.11 -3.73 -22.43
C MET A 398 14.86 -4.11 -20.98
N GLY A 399 13.98 -3.38 -20.28
CA GLY A 399 13.58 -3.68 -18.91
C GLY A 399 12.90 -5.05 -18.78
N LYS A 400 12.04 -5.43 -19.74
CA LYS A 400 11.43 -6.78 -19.79
C LYS A 400 12.48 -7.87 -19.96
N GLY A 401 13.43 -7.70 -20.89
CA GLY A 401 14.53 -8.64 -21.09
C GLY A 401 15.43 -8.77 -19.85
N ALA A 402 15.75 -7.64 -19.22
CA ALA A 402 16.51 -7.62 -17.97
C ALA A 402 15.77 -8.35 -16.82
N MET A 403 14.46 -8.15 -16.70
CA MET A 403 13.64 -8.85 -15.70
C MET A 403 13.61 -10.37 -15.96
N ALA A 404 13.49 -10.80 -17.21
CA ALA A 404 13.53 -12.23 -17.56
C ALA A 404 14.87 -12.86 -17.16
N VAL A 405 15.99 -12.20 -17.49
CA VAL A 405 17.32 -12.67 -17.08
C VAL A 405 17.46 -12.70 -15.55
N LEU A 406 16.96 -11.67 -14.85
CA LEU A 406 17.00 -11.61 -13.38
C LEU A 406 16.24 -12.79 -12.74
N VAL A 407 15.04 -13.10 -13.25
CA VAL A 407 14.23 -14.23 -12.77
C VAL A 407 14.94 -15.56 -13.03
N LEU A 408 15.41 -15.79 -14.26
CA LEU A 408 16.11 -17.02 -14.63
C LEU A 408 17.39 -17.22 -13.83
N PHE A 409 18.16 -16.14 -13.63
CA PHE A 409 19.36 -16.16 -12.82
C PHE A 409 19.05 -16.41 -11.34
N GLY A 410 18.00 -15.78 -10.79
CA GLY A 410 17.55 -16.02 -9.42
C GLY A 410 17.13 -17.48 -9.20
N LEU A 411 16.38 -18.08 -10.12
CA LEU A 411 16.02 -19.50 -10.09
C LEU A 411 17.25 -20.40 -10.21
N TRP A 412 18.23 -20.02 -11.05
CA TRP A 412 19.48 -20.75 -11.19
C TRP A 412 20.30 -20.74 -9.89
N VAL A 413 20.42 -19.60 -9.23
CA VAL A 413 21.12 -19.47 -7.94
C VAL A 413 20.39 -20.27 -6.84
N ALA A 414 19.05 -20.22 -6.83
CA ALA A 414 18.22 -20.91 -5.85
C ALA A 414 18.06 -22.43 -6.11
N ARG A 415 18.57 -22.97 -7.22
CA ARG A 415 18.31 -24.36 -7.67
C ARG A 415 18.55 -25.44 -6.61
N GLY A 416 19.58 -25.27 -5.78
CA GLY A 416 19.89 -26.22 -4.71
C GLY A 416 18.79 -26.23 -3.65
N HIS A 417 18.41 -25.05 -3.16
CA HIS A 417 17.32 -24.88 -2.21
C HIS A 417 15.96 -25.33 -2.78
N LEU A 418 15.67 -24.98 -4.03
CA LEU A 418 14.43 -25.42 -4.69
C LEU A 418 14.36 -26.95 -4.79
N LYS A 419 15.47 -27.62 -5.11
CA LYS A 419 15.54 -29.09 -5.12
C LYS A 419 15.21 -29.68 -3.74
N ASP A 420 15.69 -29.09 -2.66
CA ASP A 420 15.39 -29.52 -1.29
C ASP A 420 13.91 -29.35 -0.95
N VAL A 421 13.32 -28.22 -1.32
CA VAL A 421 11.87 -27.94 -1.16
C VAL A 421 11.03 -28.96 -1.92
N PHE A 422 11.32 -29.22 -3.19
CA PHE A 422 10.59 -30.19 -4.00
C PHE A 422 10.72 -31.63 -3.44
N ARG A 423 11.92 -31.99 -2.99
CA ARG A 423 12.18 -33.28 -2.36
C ARG A 423 11.38 -33.44 -1.05
N LYS A 424 11.32 -32.41 -0.20
CA LYS A 424 10.47 -32.41 0.99
C LYS A 424 8.98 -32.52 0.63
N ALA A 425 8.51 -31.74 -0.34
CA ALA A 425 7.10 -31.67 -0.70
C ALA A 425 6.55 -32.99 -1.28
N PHE A 426 7.30 -33.63 -2.17
CA PHE A 426 6.84 -34.85 -2.87
C PHE A 426 7.29 -36.16 -2.22
N ARG A 427 8.46 -36.19 -1.56
CA ARG A 427 9.03 -37.42 -0.98
C ARG A 427 9.02 -37.45 0.55
N GLY A 428 8.66 -36.34 1.21
CA GLY A 428 8.62 -36.28 2.67
C GLY A 428 9.99 -36.40 3.34
N ASP A 429 11.05 -35.94 2.66
CA ASP A 429 12.43 -36.09 3.12
C ASP A 429 12.66 -35.54 4.54
N PRO A 430 13.13 -36.34 5.51
CA PRO A 430 13.32 -35.90 6.89
C PRO A 430 14.50 -34.92 7.06
N ASP A 431 15.46 -34.89 6.13
CA ASP A 431 16.69 -34.09 6.26
C ASP A 431 16.46 -32.59 6.04
N VAL A 432 15.33 -32.23 5.41
CA VAL A 432 14.96 -30.84 5.16
C VAL A 432 14.01 -30.37 6.28
N ASP A 433 14.50 -29.47 7.13
CA ASP A 433 13.71 -28.86 8.20
C ASP A 433 12.93 -27.64 7.68
N ASP A 434 11.60 -27.65 7.87
CA ASP A 434 10.67 -26.57 7.55
C ASP A 434 9.85 -26.10 8.76
N SER A 435 10.24 -26.45 9.99
CA SER A 435 9.47 -26.12 11.21
C SER A 435 9.41 -24.62 11.54
N GLY A 436 10.38 -23.85 11.04
CA GLY A 436 10.45 -22.39 11.19
C GLY A 436 9.70 -21.59 10.12
N GLU A 437 9.09 -22.27 9.14
CA GLU A 437 8.29 -21.63 8.10
C GLU A 437 6.83 -21.43 8.54
N MET A 438 6.15 -20.47 7.91
CA MET A 438 4.74 -20.20 8.20
C MET A 438 3.83 -21.39 7.89
N MET A 439 4.20 -22.18 6.88
CA MET A 439 3.57 -23.45 6.53
C MET A 439 4.65 -24.41 6.01
N SER A 440 4.43 -25.72 6.15
CA SER A 440 5.33 -26.72 5.58
C SER A 440 5.58 -26.52 4.09
N TYR A 441 6.74 -26.93 3.60
CA TYR A 441 7.06 -26.88 2.17
C TYR A 441 6.09 -27.69 1.32
N ARG A 442 5.52 -28.77 1.88
CA ARG A 442 4.47 -29.54 1.22
C ARG A 442 3.23 -28.67 0.97
N MET A 443 2.72 -27.99 2.01
CA MET A 443 1.58 -27.08 1.87
C MET A 443 1.87 -25.93 0.92
N ALA A 444 3.07 -25.35 0.95
CA ALA A 444 3.46 -24.27 0.05
C ALA A 444 3.50 -24.74 -1.41
N VAL A 445 4.11 -25.89 -1.72
CA VAL A 445 4.18 -26.40 -3.10
C VAL A 445 2.79 -26.78 -3.63
N PHE A 446 1.98 -27.49 -2.86
CA PHE A 446 0.62 -27.82 -3.30
C PHE A 446 -0.30 -26.59 -3.34
N GLY A 447 -0.11 -25.62 -2.43
CA GLY A 447 -0.79 -24.33 -2.46
C GLY A 447 -0.44 -23.52 -3.70
N LEU A 448 0.83 -23.52 -4.11
CA LEU A 448 1.30 -22.92 -5.36
C LEU A 448 0.65 -23.58 -6.58
N ILE A 449 0.64 -24.92 -6.64
CA ILE A 449 0.01 -25.67 -7.75
C ILE A 449 -1.50 -25.40 -7.80
N LEU A 450 -2.19 -25.44 -6.65
CA LEU A 450 -3.61 -25.18 -6.55
C LEU A 450 -3.94 -23.74 -6.97
N GLY A 451 -3.25 -22.75 -6.42
CA GLY A 451 -3.43 -21.35 -6.75
C GLY A 451 -3.22 -21.10 -8.24
N PHE A 452 -2.13 -21.63 -8.80
CA PHE A 452 -1.86 -21.52 -10.24
C PHE A 452 -2.93 -22.19 -11.10
N THR A 453 -3.36 -23.40 -10.73
CA THR A 453 -4.41 -24.14 -11.46
C THR A 453 -5.74 -23.39 -11.43
N VAL A 454 -6.12 -22.83 -10.28
CA VAL A 454 -7.36 -22.02 -10.15
C VAL A 454 -7.26 -20.75 -10.99
N MET A 455 -6.12 -20.06 -11.00
CA MET A 455 -5.92 -18.89 -11.87
C MET A 455 -6.04 -19.26 -13.35
N VAL A 456 -5.41 -20.36 -13.78
CA VAL A 456 -5.50 -20.85 -15.15
C VAL A 456 -6.93 -21.23 -15.52
N TRP A 457 -7.63 -21.96 -14.65
CA TRP A 457 -9.02 -22.35 -14.87
C TRP A 457 -9.95 -21.13 -14.91
N TRP A 458 -9.75 -20.15 -14.05
CA TRP A 458 -10.52 -18.91 -14.06
C TRP A 458 -10.35 -18.15 -15.39
N LEU A 459 -9.11 -18.07 -15.91
CA LEU A 459 -8.81 -17.44 -17.19
C LEU A 459 -9.32 -18.26 -18.40
N ASP A 460 -9.29 -19.59 -18.33
CA ASP A 460 -9.86 -20.46 -19.37
C ASP A 460 -11.40 -20.41 -19.37
N ALA A 461 -12.02 -20.35 -18.18
CA ALA A 461 -13.46 -20.11 -18.02
C ALA A 461 -13.89 -18.73 -18.54
N PHE A 462 -12.97 -17.76 -18.57
CA PHE A 462 -13.15 -16.48 -19.25
C PHE A 462 -13.10 -16.59 -20.78
N GLN A 463 -12.68 -17.75 -21.31
CA GLN A 463 -12.72 -18.11 -22.73
C GLN A 463 -11.65 -17.42 -23.59
N ASP A 464 -10.48 -17.11 -23.03
CA ASP A 464 -9.39 -16.54 -23.82
C ASP A 464 -7.99 -17.07 -23.45
N ARG A 465 -7.55 -18.10 -24.17
CA ARG A 465 -6.20 -18.70 -24.05
C ARG A 465 -5.07 -17.69 -24.30
N LEU A 466 -5.33 -16.58 -25.00
CA LEU A 466 -4.36 -15.51 -25.24
C LEU A 466 -4.18 -14.56 -24.05
N LEU A 467 -5.24 -14.34 -23.25
CA LEU A 467 -5.15 -13.59 -22.00
C LEU A 467 -4.25 -14.30 -20.99
N LEU A 468 -4.28 -15.62 -20.94
CA LEU A 468 -3.35 -16.45 -20.17
C LEU A 468 -1.88 -16.18 -20.51
N LEU A 469 -1.56 -16.13 -21.81
CA LEU A 469 -0.20 -15.86 -22.29
C LEU A 469 0.23 -14.40 -22.10
N GLY A 470 -0.69 -13.44 -22.28
CA GLY A 470 -0.45 -12.01 -22.05
C GLY A 470 -0.24 -11.69 -20.57
N TRP A 471 -1.05 -12.28 -19.68
CA TRP A 471 -0.96 -12.10 -18.22
C TRP A 471 0.32 -12.73 -17.64
N MET A 472 0.72 -13.90 -18.15
CA MET A 472 1.99 -14.56 -17.79
C MET A 472 3.22 -13.79 -18.32
N GLY A 473 3.08 -13.03 -19.42
CA GLY A 473 4.18 -12.27 -20.04
C GLY A 473 4.33 -10.82 -19.57
N THR A 474 3.28 -10.18 -19.04
CA THR A 474 3.26 -8.72 -18.78
C THR A 474 3.15 -8.33 -17.30
N GLY A 475 2.85 -9.27 -16.41
CA GLY A 475 2.74 -9.03 -14.97
C GLY A 475 1.57 -8.12 -14.59
N TRP A 476 1.30 -8.01 -13.28
CA TRP A 476 0.18 -7.28 -12.69
C TRP A 476 0.02 -5.80 -13.14
N ALA A 477 1.07 -5.21 -13.72
CA ALA A 477 1.12 -3.79 -14.07
C ALA A 477 1.11 -3.50 -15.59
N GLY A 478 1.13 -4.51 -16.46
CA GLY A 478 1.33 -4.28 -17.89
C GLY A 478 0.04 -3.91 -18.64
N GLU A 479 -0.95 -4.79 -18.59
CA GLU A 479 -2.15 -4.69 -19.43
C GLU A 479 -3.37 -5.24 -18.66
N THR A 480 -4.39 -4.42 -18.47
CA THR A 480 -5.68 -4.86 -17.90
C THR A 480 -6.36 -5.84 -18.87
N VAL A 481 -7.19 -6.74 -18.35
CA VAL A 481 -8.00 -7.69 -19.16
C VAL A 481 -8.73 -6.99 -20.32
N GLU A 482 -9.21 -5.77 -20.05
CA GLU A 482 -9.83 -4.84 -21.01
C GLU A 482 -8.89 -4.42 -22.16
N THR A 483 -7.61 -4.16 -21.87
CA THR A 483 -6.56 -3.77 -22.84
C THR A 483 -6.22 -4.90 -23.82
N ILE A 484 -6.25 -6.14 -23.33
CA ILE A 484 -5.92 -7.33 -24.12
C ILE A 484 -7.12 -7.72 -25.00
N LEU A 485 -8.36 -7.58 -24.49
CA LEU A 485 -9.59 -7.73 -25.28
C LEU A 485 -9.69 -6.73 -26.43
N ILE A 486 -9.38 -5.46 -26.16
CA ILE A 486 -9.39 -4.38 -27.18
C ILE A 486 -8.33 -4.66 -28.27
N ARG A 487 -7.12 -5.12 -27.92
CA ARG A 487 -6.09 -5.52 -28.91
C ARG A 487 -6.52 -6.69 -29.78
N LYS A 488 -7.23 -7.66 -29.20
CA LYS A 488 -7.64 -8.88 -29.91
C LYS A 488 -8.75 -8.62 -30.94
N VAL A 489 -9.64 -7.68 -30.65
CA VAL A 489 -10.81 -7.39 -31.51
C VAL A 489 -10.47 -6.39 -32.63
N LEU A 490 -9.55 -5.46 -32.39
CA LEU A 490 -9.32 -4.33 -33.30
C LEU A 490 -8.00 -4.37 -34.10
N GLY A 491 -7.15 -5.39 -33.90
CA GLY A 491 -5.94 -5.60 -34.70
C GLY A 491 -4.96 -4.40 -34.71
N ASP A 492 -4.06 -4.37 -35.70
CA ASP A 492 -3.02 -3.34 -35.87
C ASP A 492 -3.58 -1.93 -36.24
N GLU A 493 -4.89 -1.78 -36.47
CA GLU A 493 -5.53 -0.51 -36.84
C GLU A 493 -5.60 0.49 -35.66
N LEU A 494 -5.34 0.08 -34.42
CA LEU A 494 -5.28 0.96 -33.25
C LEU A 494 -3.88 1.42 -32.83
N THR A 495 -2.89 1.42 -33.72
CA THR A 495 -1.65 2.20 -33.50
C THR A 495 -1.94 3.68 -33.15
N GLY A 496 -3.14 4.18 -33.45
CA GLY A 496 -3.66 5.50 -33.08
C GLY A 496 -4.29 5.63 -31.68
N TRP A 497 -4.85 4.58 -31.08
CA TRP A 497 -5.78 4.72 -29.95
C TRP A 497 -5.16 4.34 -28.60
N ASN A 498 -5.37 5.23 -27.63
CA ASN A 498 -4.87 5.12 -26.26
C ASN A 498 -5.69 4.10 -25.46
N THR A 499 -5.19 2.87 -25.32
CA THR A 499 -5.78 1.81 -24.47
C THR A 499 -5.68 2.09 -22.97
N GLY A 500 -5.12 3.24 -22.61
CA GLY A 500 -5.21 3.86 -21.30
C GLY A 500 -6.49 4.66 -21.05
N ASN A 501 -7.31 4.93 -22.08
CA ASN A 501 -8.43 5.87 -21.98
C ASN A 501 -9.60 5.42 -21.10
N VAL A 502 -9.77 4.15 -20.74
CA VAL A 502 -10.80 3.79 -19.74
C VAL A 502 -10.40 4.34 -18.35
N LYS A 503 -9.12 4.18 -17.99
CA LYS A 503 -8.56 4.69 -16.73
C LYS A 503 -8.34 6.21 -16.75
N VAL A 504 -8.06 6.77 -17.92
CA VAL A 504 -7.84 8.21 -18.15
C VAL A 504 -9.15 9.00 -18.29
N VAL A 505 -10.23 8.42 -18.81
CA VAL A 505 -11.56 9.06 -18.76
C VAL A 505 -12.07 9.17 -17.32
N ALA A 506 -11.73 8.20 -16.45
CA ALA A 506 -12.03 8.30 -15.02
C ALA A 506 -11.13 9.31 -14.26
N LEU A 507 -9.83 9.42 -14.60
CA LEU A 507 -8.86 10.21 -13.81
C LEU A 507 -8.40 11.55 -14.44
N GLN A 508 -8.25 11.67 -15.77
CA GLN A 508 -7.89 12.94 -16.43
C GLN A 508 -9.09 13.81 -16.80
N TYR A 509 -10.29 13.24 -16.97
CA TYR A 509 -11.51 14.03 -17.28
C TYR A 509 -12.34 14.41 -16.04
N ALA A 510 -11.92 14.01 -14.84
CA ALA A 510 -12.51 14.47 -13.57
C ALA A 510 -12.54 16.01 -13.37
N PRO A 511 -11.68 16.84 -14.01
CA PRO A 511 -11.81 18.30 -14.02
C PRO A 511 -12.67 18.85 -15.19
N HIS A 512 -13.07 18.02 -16.15
CA HIS A 512 -13.81 18.45 -17.35
C HIS A 512 -15.29 18.05 -17.36
N PHE A 513 -15.74 17.26 -16.38
CA PHE A 513 -17.17 17.03 -16.13
C PHE A 513 -17.76 18.09 -15.17
N ARG A 514 -18.03 19.27 -15.76
CA ARG A 514 -18.95 20.37 -15.37
C ARG A 514 -18.94 20.88 -13.91
N GLY A 515 -18.49 22.14 -13.75
CA GLY A 515 -18.84 22.95 -12.57
C GLY A 515 -17.99 24.19 -12.24
N TYR A 516 -17.21 24.77 -13.16
CA TYR A 516 -16.65 26.12 -12.95
C TYR A 516 -16.43 26.80 -14.31
N GLY A 517 -17.20 27.87 -14.56
CA GLY A 517 -16.93 28.80 -15.64
C GLY A 517 -15.77 29.69 -15.23
N GLY A 518 -14.57 29.35 -15.68
CA GLY A 518 -13.39 30.19 -15.58
C GLY A 518 -12.67 30.12 -16.91
N ASP A 519 -12.59 31.27 -17.58
CA ASP A 519 -12.04 31.50 -18.91
C ASP A 519 -10.61 30.93 -19.05
N PRO A 520 -10.29 30.14 -20.11
CA PRO A 520 -8.92 29.70 -20.37
C PRO A 520 -8.14 30.85 -21.03
N SER A 521 -7.56 31.72 -20.20
CA SER A 521 -6.45 32.62 -20.56
C SER A 521 -5.20 32.25 -19.79
#